data_AF-A0A8T4WZZ9-F1
#
_entry.id   AF-A0A8T4WZZ9-F1
#
_cell.length_a   1.000
_cell.length_b   1.000
_cell.length_c   1.000
_cell.angle_alpha   90.00
_cell.angle_beta   90.00
_cell.angle_gamma   90.00
#
_symmetry.space_group_name_H-M   'P 1'
#
loop_
_entity.id
_entity.type
_entity.pdbx_description
1 polymer ?
#
loop_
_entity_poly.entity_id
_entity_poly.type
_entity_poly.pdbx_seq_one_letter_code
_entity_poly.pdbx_strand_id
1 'polypeptide(L)'
;EVGVIEDIYKECPKSAMDLEELPVHSILLVLGGYIAIGIGTFHFLISIIKVFDPYVIFHFLTNIVFGFGLLISFYRIEQGIEKWAVVAGVFSLILIILGGIVGALAGIVAIFGAGLAILSSFDETFEM
;
A
#
# COMPACT_ATOMS: atom_id res chain seq x y z
N GLU A 1 9.09 10.88 18.50
CA GLU A 1 8.40 10.99 17.19
C GLU A 1 7.24 9.99 17.14
N VAL A 2 6.13 10.27 17.82
CA VAL A 2 4.92 9.43 17.80
C VAL A 2 3.89 9.95 16.77
N GLY A 3 4.09 11.15 16.21
CA GLY A 3 3.11 11.84 15.36
C GLY A 3 2.82 11.15 14.02
N VAL A 4 3.82 10.60 13.33
CA VAL A 4 3.66 10.10 11.96
C VAL A 4 2.58 9.01 11.83
N ILE A 5 2.51 8.07 12.78
CA ILE A 5 1.50 7.01 12.75
C ILE A 5 0.10 7.57 13.05
N GLU A 6 0.01 8.53 13.96
CA GLU A 6 -1.26 9.17 14.33
C GLU A 6 -1.81 10.05 13.20
N ASP A 7 -0.92 10.72 12.46
CA ASP A 7 -1.25 11.55 11.30
C ASP A 7 -1.72 10.67 10.12
N ILE A 8 -1.05 9.54 9.86
CA ILE A 8 -1.50 8.55 8.87
C ILE A 8 -2.89 8.02 9.21
N TYR A 9 -3.17 7.75 10.50
CA TYR A 9 -4.49 7.29 10.92
C TYR A 9 -5.58 8.36 10.76
N LYS A 10 -5.22 9.64 10.81
CA LYS A 10 -6.16 10.76 10.63
C LYS A 10 -6.42 11.04 9.15
N GLU A 11 -5.39 10.95 8.32
CA GLU A 11 -5.45 11.36 6.90
C GLU A 11 -5.67 10.22 5.92
N CYS A 12 -5.44 8.95 6.28
CA CYS A 12 -5.82 7.84 5.41
C CYS A 12 -7.34 7.75 5.26
N PRO A 13 -7.86 7.58 4.03
CA PRO A 13 -9.29 7.54 3.77
C PRO A 13 -9.91 6.32 4.45
N LYS A 14 -11.00 6.53 5.19
CA LYS A 14 -11.60 5.50 6.06
C LYS A 14 -12.84 4.86 5.44
N SER A 15 -13.40 5.52 4.43
CA SER A 15 -14.61 5.12 3.76
C SER A 15 -14.45 5.16 2.24
N ALA A 16 -15.36 4.47 1.54
CA ALA A 16 -15.43 4.53 0.08
C ALA A 16 -15.71 5.96 -0.44
N MET A 17 -16.42 6.77 0.35
CA MET A 17 -16.70 8.17 -0.01
C MET A 17 -15.43 9.01 -0.02
N ASP A 18 -14.52 8.80 0.94
CA ASP A 18 -13.23 9.49 0.98
C ASP A 18 -12.31 9.09 -0.20
N LEU A 19 -12.52 7.91 -0.78
CA LEU A 19 -11.76 7.44 -1.95
C LEU A 19 -12.24 8.08 -3.25
N GLU A 20 -13.52 8.47 -3.38
CA GLU A 20 -14.07 9.04 -4.61
C GLU A 20 -13.50 10.42 -4.95
N GLU A 21 -13.01 11.14 -3.94
CA GLU A 21 -12.42 12.48 -4.09
C GLU A 21 -10.92 12.43 -4.43
N LEU A 22 -10.29 11.25 -4.35
CA LEU A 22 -8.86 11.08 -4.59
C LEU A 22 -8.54 10.78 -6.05
N PRO A 23 -7.35 11.18 -6.53
CA PRO A 23 -6.89 10.77 -7.85
C PRO A 23 -6.69 9.25 -7.90
N VAL A 24 -6.86 8.67 -9.09
CA VAL A 24 -6.84 7.20 -9.30
C VAL A 24 -5.56 6.55 -8.76
N HIS A 25 -4.41 7.21 -8.89
CA HIS A 25 -3.14 6.68 -8.39
C HIS A 25 -3.15 6.51 -6.86
N SER A 26 -3.70 7.49 -6.14
CA SER A 26 -3.86 7.48 -4.69
C SER A 26 -4.83 6.41 -4.22
N ILE A 27 -5.97 6.26 -4.91
CA ILE A 27 -6.95 5.19 -4.66
C ILE A 27 -6.27 3.81 -4.74
N LEU A 28 -5.49 3.56 -5.79
CA LEU A 28 -4.83 2.27 -6.01
C LEU A 28 -3.77 1.97 -4.94
N LEU A 29 -3.00 2.98 -4.52
CA LEU A 29 -2.01 2.82 -3.45
C LEU A 29 -2.68 2.46 -2.11
N VAL A 30 -3.77 3.17 -1.77
CA VAL A 30 -4.51 2.91 -0.54
C VAL A 30 -5.20 1.55 -0.57
N LEU A 31 -5.84 1.19 -1.68
CA LEU A 31 -6.44 -0.13 -1.85
C LEU A 31 -5.40 -1.24 -1.74
N GLY A 32 -4.22 -1.08 -2.35
CA GLY A 32 -3.12 -2.02 -2.21
C GLY A 32 -2.69 -2.19 -0.75
N GLY A 33 -2.53 -1.10 -0.01
CA GLY A 33 -2.22 -1.11 1.42
C GLY A 33 -3.28 -1.84 2.26
N TYR A 34 -4.56 -1.52 2.05
CA TYR A 34 -5.66 -2.15 2.78
C TYR A 34 -5.88 -3.62 2.41
N ILE A 35 -5.67 -4.02 1.15
CA ILE A 35 -5.69 -5.43 0.75
C ILE A 35 -4.57 -6.18 1.47
N ALA A 36 -3.34 -5.65 1.44
CA ALA A 36 -2.20 -6.27 2.12
C ALA A 36 -2.48 -6.46 3.61
N ILE A 37 -2.93 -5.41 4.31
CA ILE A 37 -3.17 -5.46 5.75
C ILE A 37 -4.42 -6.29 6.07
N GLY A 38 -5.57 -5.92 5.51
CA GLY A 38 -6.87 -6.50 5.86
C GLY A 38 -7.00 -7.94 5.41
N ILE A 39 -6.84 -8.20 4.11
CA ILE A 39 -6.91 -9.56 3.57
C ILE A 39 -5.75 -10.41 4.08
N GLY A 40 -4.56 -9.82 4.26
CA GLY A 40 -3.39 -10.53 4.80
C GLY A 40 -3.62 -11.01 6.23
N THR A 41 -4.21 -10.17 7.09
CA THR A 41 -4.61 -10.54 8.46
C THR A 41 -5.66 -11.64 8.45
N PHE A 42 -6.69 -11.51 7.62
CA PHE A 42 -7.75 -12.53 7.54
C PHE A 42 -7.21 -13.89 7.06
N HIS A 43 -6.37 -13.87 6.02
CA HIS A 43 -5.72 -15.07 5.49
C HIS A 43 -4.82 -15.74 6.53
N PHE A 44 -4.08 -14.95 7.32
CA PHE A 44 -3.24 -15.43 8.41
C PHE A 44 -4.06 -16.17 9.48
N LEU A 45 -5.16 -15.56 9.95
CA LEU A 45 -6.02 -16.15 10.98
C LEU A 45 -6.63 -17.48 10.54
N ILE A 46 -7.10 -17.58 9.29
CA ILE A 46 -7.63 -18.85 8.77
C ILE A 46 -6.54 -19.91 8.64
N SER A 47 -5.35 -19.51 8.19
CA SER A 47 -4.25 -20.42 7.92
C SER A 47 -3.70 -21.03 9.20
N ILE A 48 -3.52 -20.23 10.26
CA ILE A 48 -2.95 -20.72 11.53
C ILE A 48 -3.87 -21.69 12.28
N ILE A 49 -5.21 -21.57 12.08
CA ILE A 49 -6.19 -22.52 12.63
C ILE A 49 -6.07 -23.88 11.94
N LYS A 50 -5.73 -23.90 10.64
CA LYS A 50 -5.60 -25.14 9.87
C LYS A 50 -4.25 -25.81 10.11
N VAL A 51 -3.16 -25.06 9.96
CA VAL A 51 -1.78 -25.55 10.06
C VAL A 51 -0.87 -24.43 10.55
N PHE A 52 -0.05 -24.71 11.55
CA PHE A 52 1.01 -23.80 11.97
C PHE A 52 2.20 -23.91 11.00
N ASP A 53 2.32 -22.94 10.08
CA ASP A 53 3.38 -22.86 9.08
C ASP A 53 4.18 -21.55 9.26
N PRO A 54 5.50 -21.60 9.53
CA PRO A 54 6.35 -20.42 9.60
C PRO A 54 6.31 -19.52 8.35
N TYR A 55 6.09 -20.08 7.16
CA TYR A 55 5.98 -19.29 5.92
C TYR A 55 4.74 -18.41 5.93
N VAL A 56 3.63 -18.89 6.50
CA VAL A 56 2.39 -18.11 6.65
C VAL A 56 2.61 -16.92 7.58
N ILE A 57 3.38 -17.09 8.67
CA ILE A 57 3.76 -15.99 9.56
C ILE A 57 4.64 -14.98 8.82
N PHE A 58 5.62 -15.46 8.05
CA PHE A 58 6.49 -14.59 7.25
C PHE A 58 5.71 -13.76 6.21
N HIS A 59 4.79 -14.39 5.46
CA HIS A 59 3.93 -13.69 4.52
C HIS A 59 3.04 -12.67 5.20
N PHE A 60 2.46 -13.00 6.36
CA PHE A 60 1.66 -12.07 7.15
C PHE A 60 2.46 -10.84 7.58
N LEU A 61 3.65 -11.04 8.16
CA LEU A 61 4.51 -9.92 8.58
C LEU A 61 4.92 -9.05 7.40
N THR A 62 5.24 -9.66 6.26
CA THR A 62 5.54 -8.95 5.01
C THR A 62 4.35 -8.09 4.58
N ASN A 63 3.15 -8.65 4.54
CA ASN A 63 1.93 -7.94 4.14
C ASN A 63 1.60 -6.78 5.07
N ILE A 64 1.80 -6.93 6.38
CA ILE A 64 1.61 -5.84 7.35
C ILE A 64 2.63 -4.72 7.12
N VAL A 65 3.92 -5.05 7.11
CA VAL A 65 4.99 -4.05 7.03
C VAL A 65 4.91 -3.26 5.73
N PHE A 66 4.82 -3.94 4.60
CA PHE A 66 4.79 -3.28 3.30
C PHE A 66 3.41 -2.69 2.98
N GLY A 67 2.33 -3.25 3.52
CA GLY A 67 0.99 -2.64 3.44
C GLY A 67 0.94 -1.28 4.14
N PHE A 68 1.49 -1.17 5.35
CA PHE A 68 1.66 0.13 6.01
C PHE A 68 2.63 1.03 5.24
N GLY A 69 3.70 0.48 4.67
CA GLY A 69 4.61 1.20 3.80
C GLY A 69 3.91 1.86 2.60
N LEU A 70 2.94 1.19 1.98
CA LEU A 70 2.13 1.75 0.91
C LEU A 70 1.26 2.92 1.39
N LEU A 71 0.62 2.79 2.57
CA LEU A 71 -0.19 3.87 3.16
C LEU A 71 0.68 5.09 3.54
N ILE A 72 1.87 4.86 4.08
CA ILE A 72 2.86 5.93 4.33
C ILE A 72 3.24 6.61 3.02
N SER A 73 3.47 5.83 1.97
CA SER A 73 3.88 6.37 0.67
C SER A 73 2.77 7.23 0.07
N PHE A 74 1.52 6.76 0.13
CA PHE A 74 0.35 7.56 -0.25
C PHE A 74 0.32 8.90 0.51
N TYR A 75 0.36 8.85 1.84
CA TYR A 75 0.34 10.06 2.68
C TYR A 75 1.43 11.06 2.27
N ARG A 76 2.63 10.56 1.99
CA ARG A 76 3.76 11.40 1.59
C ARG A 76 3.64 11.96 0.18
N ILE A 77 2.98 11.25 -0.74
CA ILE A 77 2.69 11.73 -2.09
C ILE A 77 1.67 12.86 -2.02
N GLU A 78 0.60 12.72 -1.23
CA GLU A 78 -0.39 13.80 -1.01
C GLU A 78 0.22 15.05 -0.38
N GLN A 79 1.30 14.91 0.39
CA GLN A 79 2.10 16.04 0.89
C GLN A 79 3.03 16.69 -0.15
N GLY A 80 2.96 16.27 -1.41
CA GLY A 80 3.79 16.79 -2.51
C GLY A 80 5.20 16.20 -2.56
N ILE A 81 5.48 15.09 -1.87
CA ILE A 81 6.79 14.43 -1.90
C ILE A 81 6.76 13.26 -2.89
N GLU A 82 6.76 13.58 -4.18
CA GLU A 82 6.58 12.64 -5.30
C GLU A 82 7.58 11.47 -5.33
N LYS A 83 8.78 11.65 -4.75
CA LYS A 83 9.79 10.58 -4.63
C LYS A 83 9.25 9.32 -3.93
N TRP A 84 8.22 9.47 -3.11
CA TRP A 84 7.54 8.35 -2.47
C TRP A 84 6.72 7.47 -3.43
N ALA A 85 6.41 7.93 -4.64
CA ALA A 85 5.82 7.09 -5.68
C ALA A 85 6.77 5.96 -6.11
N VAL A 86 8.08 6.26 -6.23
CA VAL A 86 9.11 5.24 -6.49
C VAL A 86 9.21 4.26 -5.32
N VAL A 87 9.17 4.78 -4.09
CA VAL A 87 9.21 3.96 -2.86
C VAL A 87 7.99 3.03 -2.80
N ALA A 88 6.79 3.53 -3.13
CA ALA A 88 5.58 2.73 -3.24
C ALA A 88 5.73 1.62 -4.28
N GLY A 89 6.34 1.92 -5.43
CA GLY A 89 6.66 0.92 -6.46
C GLY A 89 7.58 -0.18 -5.93
N VAL A 90 8.62 0.18 -5.16
CA VAL A 90 9.52 -0.80 -4.53
C VAL A 90 8.78 -1.67 -3.51
N PHE A 91 7.95 -1.08 -2.63
CA PHE A 91 7.14 -1.84 -1.69
C PHE A 91 6.17 -2.79 -2.38
N SER A 92 5.57 -2.35 -3.50
CA SER A 92 4.68 -3.16 -4.33
C SER A 92 5.41 -4.38 -4.90
N LEU A 93 6.63 -4.20 -5.42
CA LEU A 93 7.45 -5.32 -5.92
C LEU A 93 7.81 -6.31 -4.80
N ILE A 94 8.14 -5.81 -3.61
CA ILE A 94 8.44 -6.67 -2.46
C ILE A 94 7.20 -7.47 -2.05
N LEU A 95 6.02 -6.87 -2.02
CA LEU A 95 4.75 -7.56 -1.76
C LEU A 95 4.48 -8.67 -2.79
N ILE A 96 4.77 -8.42 -4.07
CA ILE A 96 4.61 -9.41 -5.13
C ILE A 96 5.51 -10.63 -4.93
N ILE A 97 6.76 -10.40 -4.55
CA ILE A 97 7.76 -11.46 -4.45
C ILE A 97 7.64 -12.23 -3.13
N LEU A 98 7.38 -11.52 -2.03
CA LEU A 98 7.50 -12.07 -0.66
C LEU A 98 6.19 -12.19 0.11
N GLY A 99 5.10 -11.53 -0.32
CA GLY A 99 3.84 -11.48 0.45
C GLY A 99 2.87 -12.63 0.20
N GLY A 100 3.27 -13.63 -0.59
CA GLY A 100 2.42 -14.76 -0.98
C GLY A 100 1.27 -14.32 -1.90
N ILE A 101 0.19 -15.11 -1.95
CA ILE A 101 -0.93 -14.80 -2.87
C ILE A 101 -1.60 -13.45 -2.56
N VAL A 102 -1.75 -13.12 -1.27
CA VAL A 102 -2.37 -11.86 -0.85
C VAL A 102 -1.46 -10.67 -1.17
N GLY A 103 -0.16 -10.80 -0.88
CA GLY A 103 0.81 -9.77 -1.21
C GLY A 103 0.95 -9.55 -2.71
N ALA A 104 0.89 -10.61 -3.52
CA ALA A 104 0.88 -10.50 -4.98
C ALA A 104 -0.31 -9.68 -5.49
N LEU A 105 -1.52 -9.95 -4.98
CA LEU A 105 -2.70 -9.17 -5.35
C LEU A 105 -2.58 -7.70 -4.92
N ALA A 106 -2.20 -7.46 -3.66
CA ALA A 106 -1.99 -6.11 -3.15
C ALA A 106 -0.93 -5.34 -3.93
N GLY A 107 0.21 -5.98 -4.20
CA GLY A 107 1.34 -5.38 -4.88
C GLY A 107 1.06 -5.09 -6.35
N ILE A 108 0.28 -5.92 -7.05
CA ILE A 108 -0.17 -5.61 -8.42
C ILE A 108 -1.06 -4.36 -8.42
N VAL A 109 -2.02 -4.25 -7.51
CA VAL A 109 -2.87 -3.05 -7.44
C VAL A 109 -2.01 -1.81 -7.15
N ALA A 110 -1.11 -1.92 -6.18
CA ALA A 110 -0.26 -0.82 -5.76
C ALA A 110 0.79 -0.43 -6.83
N ILE A 111 1.30 -1.36 -7.64
CA ILE A 111 2.28 -1.02 -8.69
C ILE A 111 1.66 -0.18 -9.80
N PHE A 112 0.38 -0.40 -10.12
CA PHE A 112 -0.36 0.48 -11.02
C PHE A 112 -0.57 1.87 -10.40
N GLY A 113 -0.91 1.93 -9.11
CA GLY A 113 -0.99 3.20 -8.38
C GLY A 113 0.32 3.98 -8.40
N ALA A 114 1.43 3.33 -8.07
CA ALA A 114 2.76 3.92 -8.11
C ALA A 114 3.16 4.37 -9.52
N GLY A 115 2.89 3.55 -10.54
CA GLY A 115 3.19 3.89 -11.93
C GLY A 115 2.42 5.12 -12.41
N LEU A 116 1.13 5.21 -12.08
CA LEU A 116 0.30 6.38 -12.40
C LEU A 116 0.77 7.63 -11.66
N ALA A 117 1.15 7.53 -10.37
CA ALA A 117 1.69 8.65 -9.60
C ALA A 117 3.02 9.16 -10.19
N ILE A 118 3.88 8.26 -10.66
CA ILE A 118 5.12 8.63 -11.36
C ILE A 118 4.79 9.35 -12.68
N LEU A 119 3.86 8.83 -13.46
CA LEU A 119 3.47 9.45 -14.73
C LEU A 119 2.87 10.84 -14.53
N SER A 120 2.01 11.03 -13.52
CA SER A 120 1.43 12.35 -13.22
C SER A 120 2.49 13.37 -12.78
N SER A 121 3.51 12.95 -12.02
CA SER A 121 4.61 13.85 -11.64
C SER A 121 5.40 14.35 -12.85
N PHE A 122 5.57 13.52 -13.88
CA PHE A 122 6.24 13.95 -15.11
C PHE A 122 5.40 14.96 -15.89
N ASP A 123 4.09 14.75 -15.99
CA ASP A 123 3.19 15.64 -16.75
C ASP A 123 3.19 17.06 -16.18
N GLU A 124 3.11 17.22 -14.85
CA GLU A 124 3.21 18.52 -14.18
C GLU A 124 4.57 19.22 -14.41
N THR A 125 5.63 18.46 -14.65
CA THR A 125 6.96 19.03 -14.92
C THR A 125 7.09 19.57 -16.35
N PHE A 126 6.31 19.05 -17.30
CA PHE A 126 6.34 19.46 -18.71
C PHE A 126 5.36 20.61 -19.05
N GLU A 127 4.39 20.89 -18.19
CA GLU A 127 3.47 22.02 -18.33
C GLU A 127 4.02 23.36 -17.75
N MET A 128 5.25 23.37 -17.21
CA MET A 128 5.97 24.59 -16.78
C MET A 128 6.95 25.11 -17.85
#